data_AF-A0A7I5EBM4-F1
#
_entry.id   AF-A0A7I5EBM4-F1
#
_cell.length_a   1.000
_cell.length_b   1.000
_cell.length_c   1.000
_cell.angle_alpha   90.00
_cell.angle_beta   90.00
_cell.angle_gamma   90.00
#
_symmetry.space_group_name_H-M   'P 1'
#
loop_
_entity.id
_entity.type
_entity.pdbx_description
1 polymer ?
#
loop_
_entity_poly.entity_id
_entity_poly.type
_entity_poly.pdbx_seq_one_letter_code
_entity_poly.pdbx_strand_id
1 'polypeptide(L)'
;MLYFLHNCSTYSAFFQHNLRMLFFSMCLCCLMYDFMNIIMKIHHLGLTFLYAEPCNIFLPKTVYIAMHLPTIFVLVASQCMQLAVITERWIANFYRISYESCFRKLGPALIAAAITTTACILLVTYYGEKFNGPHLNGRWFSVKDIVRTNMVLMSLLIMNFVGLVLTLALRYFGPKRKIGMSLSSKLQANENTTVSNFLFWISVFQFAMLFLSEAALLYLRIYQSINPLVTAYKENADLFNYYTLALPILSMLYIRKAKQQRITHIKKNMNMKAVGNEGWANYLTVIQKQWK
;
A
#
# COMPACT_ATOMS: atom_id res chain seq x y z
N MET A 1 11.19 -13.32 -5.44
CA MET A 1 11.11 -11.86 -5.76
C MET A 1 10.94 -11.60 -7.26
N LEU A 2 11.85 -12.03 -8.14
CA LEU A 2 11.76 -11.79 -9.60
C LEU A 2 10.48 -12.32 -10.26
N TYR A 3 10.03 -13.53 -9.92
CA TYR A 3 8.75 -14.08 -10.41
C TYR A 3 7.54 -13.22 -10.01
N PHE A 4 7.57 -12.64 -8.82
CA PHE A 4 6.52 -11.75 -8.33
C PHE A 4 6.54 -10.41 -9.05
N LEU A 5 7.72 -9.84 -9.28
CA LEU A 5 7.90 -8.60 -10.06
C LEU A 5 7.47 -8.78 -11.52
N HIS A 6 7.82 -9.89 -12.15
CA HIS A 6 7.39 -10.22 -13.51
C HIS A 6 5.86 -10.30 -13.57
N ASN A 7 5.25 -11.09 -12.68
CA ASN A 7 3.80 -11.19 -12.60
C ASN A 7 3.14 -9.83 -12.32
N CYS A 8 3.64 -9.04 -11.36
CA CYS A 8 3.12 -7.71 -11.06
C CYS A 8 3.20 -6.78 -12.28
N SER A 9 4.29 -6.84 -13.06
CA SER A 9 4.43 -6.08 -14.32
C SER A 9 3.41 -6.55 -15.38
N THR A 10 3.23 -7.85 -15.55
CA THR A 10 2.28 -8.42 -16.52
C THR A 10 0.82 -8.13 -16.14
N TYR A 11 0.47 -8.15 -14.85
CA TYR A 11 -0.89 -7.88 -14.39
C TYR A 11 -1.22 -6.38 -14.35
N SER A 12 -0.23 -5.52 -14.05
CA SER A 12 -0.40 -4.06 -14.08
C SER A 12 -0.49 -3.47 -15.49
N ALA A 13 -0.19 -4.25 -16.54
CA ALA A 13 -0.43 -3.88 -17.93
C ALA A 13 -1.93 -3.62 -18.25
N PHE A 14 -2.83 -3.98 -17.33
CA PHE A 14 -4.25 -3.66 -17.40
C PHE A 14 -4.57 -2.18 -17.15
N PHE A 15 -3.71 -1.47 -16.42
CA PHE A 15 -3.96 -0.11 -15.95
C PHE A 15 -3.33 0.96 -16.83
N GLN A 16 -3.87 2.18 -16.75
CA GLN A 16 -3.24 3.36 -17.34
C GLN A 16 -1.78 3.51 -16.90
N HIS A 17 -0.94 4.07 -17.78
CA HIS A 17 0.52 4.11 -17.63
C HIS A 17 0.99 4.70 -16.28
N ASN A 18 0.39 5.80 -15.82
CA ASN A 18 0.73 6.45 -14.56
C ASN A 18 0.47 5.55 -13.35
N LEU A 19 -0.71 4.93 -13.29
CA LEU A 19 -1.08 4.03 -12.20
C LEU A 19 -0.23 2.78 -12.19
N ARG A 20 0.08 2.22 -13.38
CA ARG A 20 0.97 1.08 -13.50
C ARG A 20 2.32 1.36 -12.83
N MET A 21 2.91 2.53 -13.09
CA MET A 21 4.19 2.92 -12.48
C MET A 21 4.08 3.11 -10.96
N LEU A 22 3.05 3.83 -10.50
CA LEU A 22 2.83 4.07 -9.07
C LEU A 22 2.59 2.76 -8.30
N PHE A 23 1.74 1.89 -8.85
CA PHE A 23 1.44 0.59 -8.25
C PHE A 23 2.67 -0.33 -8.22
N PHE A 24 3.45 -0.34 -9.31
CA PHE A 24 4.72 -1.07 -9.36
C PHE A 24 5.71 -0.56 -8.30
N SER A 25 5.86 0.77 -8.16
CA SER A 25 6.72 1.38 -7.14
C SER A 25 6.26 1.01 -5.73
N MET A 26 4.94 1.05 -5.46
CA MET A 26 4.38 0.65 -4.17
C MET A 26 4.70 -0.81 -3.85
N CYS A 27 4.49 -1.72 -4.82
CA CYS A 27 4.85 -3.13 -4.67
C CYS A 27 6.35 -3.33 -4.43
N LEU A 28 7.21 -2.58 -5.13
CA LEU A 28 8.66 -2.65 -4.94
C LEU A 28 9.04 -2.23 -3.51
N CYS A 29 8.46 -1.13 -3.00
CA CYS A 29 8.65 -0.72 -1.61
C CYS A 29 8.21 -1.83 -0.64
N CYS A 30 7.01 -2.39 -0.80
CA CYS A 30 6.54 -3.47 0.10
C CYS A 30 7.48 -4.68 0.08
N LEU A 31 7.96 -5.09 -1.10
CA LEU A 31 8.90 -6.21 -1.21
C LEU A 31 10.27 -5.90 -0.59
N MET A 32 10.77 -4.67 -0.74
CA MET A 32 12.01 -4.26 -0.10
C MET A 32 11.87 -4.26 1.43
N TYR A 33 10.73 -3.79 1.94
CA TYR A 33 10.43 -3.83 3.38
C TYR A 33 10.40 -5.27 3.89
N ASP A 34 9.68 -6.16 3.19
CA ASP A 34 9.65 -7.60 3.51
C ASP A 34 11.04 -8.25 3.50
N PHE A 35 11.84 -7.93 2.49
CA PHE A 35 13.19 -8.48 2.37
C PHE A 35 14.08 -8.05 3.55
N MET A 36 14.10 -6.75 3.87
CA MET A 36 14.83 -6.23 5.03
C MET A 36 14.34 -6.86 6.33
N ASN A 37 13.03 -7.06 6.45
CA ASN A 37 12.42 -7.70 7.60
C ASN A 37 12.80 -9.17 7.78
N ILE A 38 12.83 -9.93 6.69
CA ILE A 38 13.27 -11.33 6.70
C ILE A 38 14.75 -11.38 7.10
N ILE A 39 15.60 -10.51 6.54
CA ILE A 39 17.02 -10.44 6.91
C ILE A 39 17.19 -10.13 8.39
N MET A 40 16.50 -9.10 8.91
CA MET A 40 16.59 -8.74 10.33
C MET A 40 16.17 -9.89 11.24
N LYS A 41 15.12 -10.64 10.87
CA LYS A 41 14.67 -11.81 11.64
C LYS A 41 15.64 -12.98 11.57
N ILE A 42 16.17 -13.30 10.39
CA ILE A 42 17.17 -14.35 10.23
C ILE A 42 18.42 -13.99 11.04
N HIS A 43 18.84 -12.73 10.99
CA HIS A 43 19.95 -12.23 11.78
C HIS A 43 19.67 -12.37 13.28
N HIS A 44 18.51 -11.89 13.76
CA HIS A 44 18.13 -12.00 15.17
C HIS A 44 18.00 -13.46 15.64
N LEU A 45 17.50 -14.36 14.78
CA LEU A 45 17.38 -15.79 15.07
C LEU A 45 18.74 -16.50 15.07
N GLY A 46 19.62 -16.17 14.13
CA GLY A 46 21.00 -16.69 14.09
C GLY A 46 21.80 -16.23 15.31
N LEU A 47 21.63 -14.97 15.70
CA LEU A 47 22.21 -14.39 16.90
C LEU A 47 21.83 -15.17 18.17
N THR A 48 20.57 -15.58 18.33
CA THR A 48 20.15 -16.40 19.47
C THR A 48 20.86 -17.75 19.60
N PHE A 49 21.42 -18.31 18.52
CA PHE A 49 22.19 -19.56 18.57
C PHE A 49 23.71 -19.36 18.80
N LEU A 50 24.22 -18.14 18.61
CA LEU A 50 25.66 -17.85 18.62
C LEU A 50 26.14 -17.19 19.92
N TYR A 51 25.24 -16.72 20.78
CA TYR A 51 25.63 -15.98 21.98
C TYR A 51 25.87 -16.86 23.21
N ALA A 52 27.06 -16.68 23.80
CA ALA A 52 27.44 -17.26 25.10
C ALA A 52 27.17 -16.31 26.29
N GLU A 53 27.05 -15.00 26.06
CA GLU A 53 26.87 -13.98 27.09
C GLU A 53 25.66 -13.07 26.81
N PRO A 54 24.91 -12.63 27.85
CA PRO A 54 23.64 -11.91 27.69
C PRO A 54 23.79 -10.50 27.09
N CYS A 55 24.94 -9.85 27.24
CA CYS A 55 25.19 -8.49 26.73
C CYS A 55 25.50 -8.44 25.24
N ASN A 56 25.81 -9.58 24.61
CA ASN A 56 26.16 -9.60 23.19
C ASN A 56 24.95 -9.48 22.27
N ILE A 57 23.72 -9.58 22.80
CA ILE A 57 22.46 -9.50 22.03
C ILE A 57 22.20 -8.15 21.36
N PHE A 58 22.88 -7.08 21.79
CA PHE A 58 22.70 -5.75 21.21
C PHE A 58 23.40 -5.63 19.85
N LEU A 59 22.70 -5.06 18.89
CA LEU A 59 23.25 -4.82 17.56
C LEU A 59 24.37 -3.75 17.63
N PRO A 60 25.50 -3.97 16.95
CA PRO A 60 26.50 -2.92 16.78
C PRO A 60 25.88 -1.76 16.01
N LYS A 61 26.29 -0.54 16.39
CA LYS A 61 25.74 0.72 15.88
C LYS A 61 25.68 0.80 14.35
N THR A 62 26.72 0.33 13.67
CA THR A 62 26.83 0.35 12.21
C THR A 62 25.76 -0.53 11.54
N VAL A 63 25.55 -1.74 12.06
CA VAL A 63 24.53 -2.68 11.57
C VAL A 63 23.13 -2.13 11.85
N TYR A 64 22.91 -1.56 13.04
CA TYR A 64 21.64 -0.91 13.36
C TYR A 64 21.32 0.21 12.37
N ILE A 65 22.23 1.15 12.13
CA ILE A 65 22.00 2.28 11.20
C ILE A 65 21.74 1.76 9.77
N ALA A 66 22.53 0.79 9.31
CA ALA A 66 22.43 0.21 7.98
C ALA A 66 21.10 -0.52 7.74
N MET A 67 20.48 -1.10 8.78
CA MET A 67 19.19 -1.78 8.66
C MET A 67 18.00 -0.86 8.98
N HIS A 68 18.13 0.01 9.98
CA HIS A 68 17.06 0.86 10.47
C HIS A 68 16.66 1.93 9.48
N LEU A 69 17.61 2.72 8.98
CA LEU A 69 17.29 3.84 8.08
C LEU A 69 16.60 3.37 6.79
N PRO A 70 17.10 2.33 6.09
CA PRO A 70 16.39 1.81 4.91
C PRO A 70 15.02 1.24 5.24
N THR A 71 14.86 0.55 6.37
CA THR A 71 13.57 -0.02 6.78
C THR A 71 12.52 1.08 6.99
N ILE A 72 12.86 2.12 7.76
CA ILE A 72 11.95 3.25 8.00
C ILE A 72 11.71 4.04 6.70
N PHE A 73 12.73 4.22 5.87
CA PHE A 73 12.58 4.85 4.56
C PHE A 73 11.55 4.12 3.70
N VAL A 74 11.68 2.81 3.56
CA VAL A 74 10.78 2.04 2.70
C VAL A 74 9.36 2.01 3.29
N LEU A 75 9.21 1.96 4.62
CA LEU A 75 7.92 2.03 5.30
C LEU A 75 7.20 3.36 5.00
N VAL A 76 7.88 4.50 5.21
CA VAL A 76 7.31 5.83 4.94
C VAL A 76 7.08 6.04 3.45
N ALA A 77 8.01 5.59 2.59
CA ALA A 77 7.88 5.67 1.14
C ALA A 77 6.65 4.90 0.64
N SER A 78 6.39 3.69 1.17
CA SER A 78 5.21 2.91 0.80
C SER A 78 3.89 3.66 1.09
N GLN A 79 3.88 4.40 2.20
CA GLN A 79 2.80 5.27 2.66
C GLN A 79 2.56 6.44 1.72
N CYS A 80 3.63 7.17 1.39
CA CYS A 80 3.57 8.28 0.44
C CYS A 80 3.18 7.81 -0.97
N MET A 81 3.65 6.63 -1.40
CA MET A 81 3.27 6.03 -2.69
C MET A 81 1.77 5.69 -2.73
N GLN A 82 1.20 5.20 -1.64
CA GLN A 82 -0.23 4.94 -1.57
C GLN A 82 -1.04 6.23 -1.68
N LEU A 83 -0.65 7.29 -0.98
CA LEU A 83 -1.28 8.61 -1.13
C LEU A 83 -1.14 9.16 -2.55
N ALA A 84 0.00 8.94 -3.20
CA ALA A 84 0.23 9.29 -4.60
C ALA A 84 -0.72 8.53 -5.54
N VAL A 85 -0.95 7.24 -5.31
CA VAL A 85 -1.94 6.44 -6.06
C VAL A 85 -3.35 7.02 -5.87
N ILE A 86 -3.74 7.35 -4.64
CA ILE A 86 -5.05 7.94 -4.34
C ILE A 86 -5.19 9.30 -5.04
N THR A 87 -4.14 10.12 -5.01
CA THR A 87 -4.12 11.45 -5.65
C THR A 87 -4.23 11.33 -7.17
N GLU A 88 -3.52 10.40 -7.80
CA GLU A 88 -3.65 10.13 -9.24
C GLU A 88 -5.08 9.71 -9.60
N ARG A 89 -5.72 8.87 -8.78
CA ARG A 89 -7.13 8.47 -8.98
C ARG A 89 -8.10 9.65 -8.84
N TRP A 90 -7.84 10.57 -7.93
CA TRP A 90 -8.62 11.82 -7.80
C TRP A 90 -8.50 12.69 -9.05
N ILE A 91 -7.28 12.92 -9.52
CA ILE A 91 -7.02 13.72 -10.73
C ILE A 91 -7.70 13.06 -11.95
N ALA A 92 -7.53 11.76 -12.14
CA ALA A 92 -8.16 11.02 -13.23
C ALA A 92 -9.70 11.07 -13.15
N ASN A 93 -10.28 11.06 -11.94
CA ASN A 93 -11.72 11.13 -11.77
C ASN A 93 -12.32 12.51 -12.09
N PHE A 94 -11.59 13.60 -11.80
CA PHE A 94 -12.03 14.96 -12.09
C PHE A 94 -11.73 15.37 -13.55
N TYR A 95 -10.55 15.04 -14.07
CA TYR A 95 -10.08 15.52 -15.38
C TYR A 95 -10.23 14.49 -16.50
N ARG A 96 -11.35 13.74 -16.55
CA ARG A 96 -11.52 12.57 -17.45
C ARG A 96 -11.23 12.83 -18.93
N ILE A 97 -11.61 14.00 -19.46
CA ILE A 97 -11.49 14.33 -20.89
C ILE A 97 -10.04 14.69 -21.25
N SER A 98 -9.35 15.42 -20.37
CA SER A 98 -8.00 15.95 -20.61
C SER A 98 -6.89 15.11 -19.96
N TYR A 99 -7.26 14.04 -19.23
CA TYR A 99 -6.31 13.23 -18.48
C TYR A 99 -5.21 12.64 -19.38
N GLU A 100 -5.60 12.04 -20.51
CA GLU A 100 -4.67 11.35 -21.41
C GLU A 100 -3.73 12.31 -22.15
N SER A 101 -4.17 13.54 -22.46
CA SER A 101 -3.36 14.53 -23.18
C SER A 101 -2.45 15.34 -22.27
N CYS A 102 -2.94 15.73 -21.08
CA CYS A 102 -2.24 16.68 -20.20
C CYS A 102 -1.37 16.00 -19.13
N PHE A 103 -1.75 14.79 -18.65
CA PHE A 103 -1.16 14.21 -17.44
C PHE A 103 -0.22 13.02 -17.70
N ARG A 104 0.38 12.90 -18.89
CA ARG A 104 1.27 11.78 -19.23
C ARG A 104 2.50 11.63 -18.31
N LYS A 105 2.95 12.72 -17.69
CA LYS A 105 4.11 12.75 -16.76
C LYS A 105 3.70 12.79 -15.27
N LEU A 106 2.42 12.66 -14.95
CA LEU A 106 1.94 12.75 -13.56
C LEU A 106 2.48 11.61 -12.69
N GLY A 107 2.54 10.38 -13.22
CA GLY A 107 3.04 9.22 -12.48
C GLY A 107 4.47 9.40 -11.96
N PRO A 108 5.47 9.68 -12.83
CA PRO A 108 6.84 9.90 -12.42
C PRO A 108 6.99 11.11 -11.48
N ALA A 109 6.23 12.19 -11.71
CA ALA A 109 6.26 13.36 -10.84
C ALA A 109 5.78 13.04 -9.41
N LEU A 110 4.72 12.24 -9.27
CA LEU A 110 4.21 11.80 -7.97
C LEU A 110 5.17 10.81 -7.28
N ILE A 111 5.84 9.93 -8.02
CA ILE A 111 6.88 9.04 -7.48
C ILE A 111 8.04 9.87 -6.93
N ALA A 112 8.54 10.84 -7.71
CA ALA A 112 9.61 11.73 -7.28
C ALA A 112 9.20 12.51 -6.02
N ALA A 113 8.00 13.09 -6.01
CA ALA A 113 7.47 13.79 -4.85
C ALA A 113 7.41 12.87 -3.60
N ALA A 114 6.89 11.65 -3.74
CA ALA A 114 6.81 10.70 -2.63
C ALA A 114 8.20 10.33 -2.06
N ILE A 115 9.19 10.12 -2.92
CA ILE A 115 10.57 9.83 -2.52
C ILE A 115 11.19 11.04 -1.81
N THR A 116 11.05 12.24 -2.39
CA THR A 116 11.58 13.47 -1.81
C THR A 116 10.94 13.77 -0.46
N THR A 117 9.61 13.69 -0.35
CA THR A 117 8.90 13.87 0.92
C THR A 117 9.38 12.88 1.97
N THR A 118 9.57 11.61 1.59
CA THR A 118 10.09 10.59 2.51
C THR A 118 11.50 10.93 3.01
N ALA A 119 12.39 11.34 2.09
CA ALA A 119 13.74 11.76 2.45
C ALA A 119 13.73 12.98 3.39
N CYS A 120 12.88 13.98 3.13
CA CYS A 120 12.71 15.14 3.99
C CYS A 120 12.21 14.75 5.39
N ILE A 121 11.21 13.87 5.49
CA ILE A 121 10.68 13.40 6.79
C ILE A 121 11.79 12.73 7.60
N LEU A 122 12.59 11.86 6.99
CA LEU A 122 13.70 11.20 7.67
C LEU A 122 14.79 12.18 8.09
N LEU A 123 15.18 13.10 7.20
CA LEU A 123 16.19 14.10 7.51
C LEU A 123 15.78 14.94 8.72
N VAL A 124 14.52 15.37 8.78
CA VAL A 124 13.97 16.11 9.92
C VAL A 124 13.91 15.22 11.17
N THR A 125 13.46 13.98 11.03
CA THR A 125 13.29 13.05 12.16
C THR A 125 14.62 12.64 12.79
N TYR A 126 15.68 12.49 12.00
CA TYR A 126 17.00 12.06 12.48
C TYR A 126 18.03 13.19 12.54
N TYR A 127 17.60 14.44 12.40
CA TYR A 127 18.49 15.59 12.51
C TYR A 127 19.12 15.64 13.92
N GLY A 128 20.45 15.56 13.99
CA GLY A 128 21.20 15.59 15.25
C GLY A 128 21.20 14.27 16.04
N GLU A 129 20.65 13.18 15.50
CA GLU A 129 20.67 11.89 16.17
C GLU A 129 22.07 11.26 16.22
N LYS A 130 22.49 10.86 17.42
CA LYS A 130 23.79 10.19 17.62
C LYS A 130 23.66 8.67 17.58
N PHE A 131 22.44 8.12 17.59
CA PHE A 131 22.14 6.67 17.61
C PHE A 131 22.87 5.90 18.73
N ASN A 132 23.20 6.59 19.83
CA ASN A 132 23.94 6.01 20.95
C ASN A 132 22.96 5.39 21.95
N GLY A 133 22.75 4.07 21.85
CA GLY A 133 21.90 3.31 22.76
C GLY A 133 21.99 1.81 22.51
N PRO A 134 21.57 0.98 23.49
CA PRO A 134 21.41 -0.44 23.27
C PRO A 134 20.21 -0.68 22.33
N HIS A 135 20.49 -1.21 21.14
CA HIS A 135 19.46 -1.51 20.13
C HIS A 135 19.31 -3.02 19.99
N LEU A 136 18.11 -3.53 20.25
CA LEU A 136 17.81 -4.97 20.15
C LEU A 136 17.49 -5.38 18.71
N ASN A 137 16.86 -4.48 17.95
CA ASN A 137 16.47 -4.73 16.57
C ASN A 137 16.58 -3.43 15.76
N GLY A 138 16.94 -3.55 14.48
CA GLY A 138 16.96 -2.44 13.52
C GLY A 138 15.59 -1.80 13.29
N ARG A 139 14.49 -2.37 13.80
CA ARG A 139 13.16 -1.74 13.76
C ARG A 139 12.86 -0.81 14.93
N TRP A 140 13.50 -1.04 16.08
CA TRP A 140 13.18 -0.29 17.28
C TRP A 140 13.82 1.07 17.22
N PHE A 141 13.02 2.09 17.47
CA PHE A 141 13.55 3.41 17.75
C PHE A 141 14.25 3.40 19.12
N SER A 142 15.34 4.17 19.21
CA SER A 142 16.09 4.38 20.45
C SER A 142 15.16 4.70 21.62
N VAL A 143 15.30 3.96 22.73
CA VAL A 143 14.49 4.12 23.96
C VAL A 143 14.62 5.52 24.56
N LYS A 144 15.68 6.27 24.22
CA LYS A 144 15.86 7.66 24.67
C LYS A 144 14.90 8.65 24.00
N ASP A 145 14.28 8.29 22.87
CA ASP A 145 13.50 9.22 22.03
C ASP A 145 12.02 8.82 21.89
N ILE A 146 11.42 8.30 22.97
CA ILE A 146 10.01 7.84 23.02
C ILE A 146 9.05 8.88 22.44
N VAL A 147 9.26 10.17 22.74
CA VAL A 147 8.43 11.27 22.24
C VAL A 147 8.48 11.34 20.72
N ARG A 148 9.68 11.25 20.13
CA ARG A 148 9.87 11.35 18.68
C ARG A 148 9.31 10.13 17.97
N THR A 149 9.50 8.94 18.54
CA THR A 149 8.88 7.71 18.03
C THR A 149 7.37 7.81 17.99
N ASN A 150 6.74 8.24 19.09
CA ASN A 150 5.29 8.40 19.14
C ASN A 150 4.81 9.44 18.12
N MET A 151 5.54 10.55 17.91
CA MET A 151 5.20 11.53 16.86
C MET A 151 5.21 10.91 15.47
N VAL A 152 6.25 10.12 15.12
CA VAL A 152 6.33 9.46 13.82
C VAL A 152 5.19 8.46 13.63
N LEU A 153 4.92 7.63 14.64
CA LEU A 153 3.84 6.64 14.59
C LEU A 153 2.45 7.30 14.45
N MET A 154 2.19 8.35 15.23
CA MET A 154 0.94 9.11 15.12
C MET A 154 0.82 9.80 13.76
N SER A 155 1.92 10.31 13.20
CA SER A 155 1.91 10.90 11.86
C SER A 155 1.55 9.88 10.77
N LEU A 156 2.06 8.65 10.87
CA LEU A 156 1.72 7.54 9.98
C LEU A 156 0.26 7.11 10.10
N LEU A 157 -0.29 7.07 11.33
CA LEU A 157 -1.70 6.77 11.57
C LEU A 157 -2.60 7.85 10.95
N ILE A 158 -2.28 9.13 11.14
CA ILE A 158 -3.02 10.25 10.55
C ILE A 158 -2.98 10.19 9.02
N MET A 159 -1.82 9.92 8.41
CA MET A 159 -1.71 9.77 6.95
C MET A 159 -2.58 8.62 6.43
N ASN A 160 -2.60 7.47 7.12
CA ASN A 160 -3.46 6.34 6.77
C ASN A 160 -4.95 6.68 6.89
N PHE A 161 -5.34 7.39 7.94
CA PHE A 161 -6.71 7.86 8.13
C PHE A 161 -7.15 8.82 7.02
N VAL A 162 -6.31 9.80 6.67
CA VAL A 162 -6.56 10.71 5.55
C VAL A 162 -6.71 9.93 4.24
N GLY A 163 -5.82 8.97 3.97
CA GLY A 163 -5.93 8.09 2.80
C GLY A 163 -7.23 7.29 2.77
N LEU A 164 -7.68 6.79 3.91
CA LEU A 164 -8.96 6.07 4.03
C LEU A 164 -10.16 6.99 3.73
N VAL A 165 -10.18 8.20 4.29
CA VAL A 165 -11.25 9.18 4.02
C VAL A 165 -11.28 9.55 2.53
N LEU A 166 -10.11 9.77 1.92
CA LEU A 166 -10.00 10.10 0.49
C LEU A 166 -10.47 8.95 -0.40
N THR A 167 -10.15 7.69 -0.07
CA THR A 167 -10.62 6.52 -0.84
C THR A 167 -12.12 6.27 -0.66
N LEU A 168 -12.67 6.49 0.53
CA LEU A 168 -14.11 6.43 0.78
C LEU A 168 -14.86 7.46 -0.05
N ALA A 169 -14.37 8.71 -0.08
CA ALA A 169 -14.92 9.77 -0.90
C ALA A 169 -14.88 9.41 -2.40
N LEU A 170 -13.75 8.91 -2.91
CA LEU A 170 -13.63 8.43 -4.30
C LEU A 170 -14.69 7.37 -4.63
N ARG A 171 -14.89 6.40 -3.73
CA ARG A 171 -15.87 5.33 -3.90
C ARG A 171 -17.30 5.87 -3.97
N TYR A 172 -17.63 6.88 -3.16
CA TYR A 172 -18.96 7.49 -3.14
C TYR A 172 -19.23 8.37 -4.37
N PHE A 173 -18.25 9.14 -4.83
CA PHE A 173 -18.42 10.04 -5.98
C PHE A 173 -18.30 9.35 -7.35
N GLY A 174 -17.63 8.20 -7.44
CA GLY A 174 -17.40 7.48 -8.70
C GLY A 174 -18.66 7.05 -9.47
N PRO A 175 -19.64 6.37 -8.84
CA PRO A 175 -20.81 5.81 -9.51
C PRO A 175 -21.80 6.85 -10.05
N LYS A 176 -21.90 8.03 -9.40
CA LYS A 176 -22.92 9.05 -9.69
C LYS A 176 -22.70 9.82 -11.01
N ARG A 177 -21.57 9.60 -11.70
CA ARG A 177 -21.17 10.37 -12.90
C ARG A 177 -21.06 9.51 -14.18
N LYS A 178 -21.98 8.56 -14.39
CA LYS A 178 -21.97 7.61 -15.53
C LYS A 178 -22.92 7.95 -16.69
N ILE A 179 -23.74 9.00 -16.55
CA ILE A 179 -24.79 9.34 -17.52
C ILE A 179 -24.17 10.10 -18.71
N GLY A 180 -24.48 9.69 -19.95
CA GLY A 180 -24.08 10.41 -21.18
C GLY A 180 -22.66 10.15 -21.71
N MET A 181 -21.95 9.14 -21.22
CA MET A 181 -20.52 8.94 -21.50
C MET A 181 -20.19 8.16 -22.80
N SER A 182 -19.10 8.56 -23.47
CA SER A 182 -18.46 7.84 -24.59
C SER A 182 -17.92 6.46 -24.17
N LEU A 183 -17.68 5.55 -25.13
CA LEU A 183 -17.20 4.19 -24.83
C LEU A 183 -15.86 4.18 -24.06
N SER A 184 -14.90 5.03 -24.47
CA SER A 184 -13.61 5.17 -23.79
C SER A 184 -13.77 5.65 -22.35
N SER A 185 -14.60 6.68 -22.13
CA SER A 185 -14.83 7.21 -20.79
C SER A 185 -15.63 6.26 -19.89
N LYS A 186 -16.51 5.42 -20.45
CA LYS A 186 -17.16 4.30 -19.73
C LYS A 186 -16.15 3.24 -19.28
N LEU A 187 -15.19 2.89 -20.13
CA LEU A 187 -14.12 1.95 -19.77
C LEU A 187 -13.22 2.52 -18.65
N GLN A 188 -12.77 3.76 -18.79
CA GLN A 188 -12.01 4.45 -17.73
C GLN A 188 -12.79 4.56 -16.42
N ALA A 189 -14.09 4.89 -16.47
CA ALA A 189 -14.92 4.96 -15.27
C ALA A 189 -15.10 3.60 -14.58
N ASN A 190 -15.18 2.51 -15.35
CA ASN A 190 -15.26 1.16 -14.81
C ASN A 190 -13.92 0.70 -14.20
N GLU A 191 -12.80 1.01 -14.86
CA GLU A 191 -11.46 0.81 -14.30
C GLU A 191 -11.31 1.59 -12.99
N ASN A 192 -11.68 2.87 -12.99
CA ASN A 192 -11.59 3.71 -11.80
C ASN A 192 -12.46 3.18 -10.65
N THR A 193 -13.69 2.73 -10.93
CA THR A 193 -14.55 2.13 -9.90
C THR A 193 -13.92 0.87 -9.30
N THR A 194 -13.33 0.02 -10.13
CA THR A 194 -12.68 -1.23 -9.70
C THR A 194 -11.44 -0.92 -8.86
N VAL A 195 -10.60 0.01 -9.30
CA VAL A 195 -9.39 0.43 -8.59
C VAL A 195 -9.75 1.14 -7.28
N SER A 196 -10.73 2.04 -7.26
CA SER A 196 -11.16 2.73 -6.03
C SER A 196 -11.71 1.76 -4.99
N ASN A 197 -12.49 0.75 -5.39
CA ASN A 197 -12.97 -0.29 -4.47
C ASN A 197 -11.80 -1.10 -3.87
N PHE A 198 -10.80 -1.41 -4.69
CA PHE A 198 -9.62 -2.13 -4.27
C PHE A 198 -8.75 -1.31 -3.30
N LEU A 199 -8.47 -0.05 -3.65
CA LEU A 199 -7.72 0.88 -2.80
C LEU A 199 -8.42 1.11 -1.47
N PHE A 200 -9.75 1.21 -1.47
CA PHE A 200 -10.53 1.31 -0.24
C PHE A 200 -10.28 0.11 0.68
N TRP A 201 -10.37 -1.12 0.17
CA TRP A 201 -10.10 -2.31 0.98
C TRP A 201 -8.67 -2.34 1.52
N ILE A 202 -7.68 -2.00 0.68
CA ILE A 202 -6.28 -1.90 1.11
C ILE A 202 -6.14 -0.87 2.25
N SER A 203 -6.67 0.33 2.09
CA SER A 203 -6.62 1.38 3.10
C SER A 203 -7.33 0.99 4.40
N VAL A 204 -8.47 0.30 4.33
CA VAL A 204 -9.17 -0.22 5.52
C VAL A 204 -8.29 -1.22 6.26
N PHE A 205 -7.72 -2.20 5.54
CA PHE A 205 -6.87 -3.22 6.18
C PHE A 205 -5.60 -2.61 6.77
N GLN A 206 -4.91 -1.73 6.05
CA GLN A 206 -3.70 -1.08 6.57
C GLN A 206 -4.00 -0.21 7.78
N PHE A 207 -5.07 0.58 7.74
CA PHE A 207 -5.48 1.40 8.88
C PHE A 207 -5.82 0.52 10.09
N ALA A 208 -6.63 -0.52 9.90
CA ALA A 208 -7.02 -1.43 10.99
C ALA A 208 -5.81 -2.13 11.61
N MET A 209 -4.89 -2.64 10.80
CA MET A 209 -3.72 -3.37 11.30
C MET A 209 -2.70 -2.44 11.95
N LEU A 210 -2.48 -1.24 11.41
CA LEU A 210 -1.61 -0.25 12.04
C LEU A 210 -2.22 0.24 13.36
N PHE A 211 -3.52 0.54 13.39
CA PHE A 211 -4.22 0.89 14.62
C PHE A 211 -4.14 -0.21 15.68
N LEU A 212 -4.34 -1.48 15.30
CA LEU A 212 -4.22 -2.62 16.22
C LEU A 212 -2.78 -2.79 16.73
N SER A 213 -1.77 -2.61 15.87
CA SER A 213 -0.35 -2.68 16.26
C SER A 213 -0.03 -1.60 17.29
N GLU A 214 -0.42 -0.34 17.02
CA GLU A 214 -0.21 0.78 17.95
C GLU A 214 -0.94 0.58 19.28
N ALA A 215 -2.20 0.13 19.24
CA ALA A 215 -2.97 -0.17 20.43
C ALA A 215 -2.32 -1.29 21.27
N ALA A 216 -1.81 -2.35 20.61
CA ALA A 216 -1.09 -3.44 21.27
C ALA A 216 0.24 -2.95 21.88
N LEU A 217 1.01 -2.13 21.18
CA LEU A 217 2.26 -1.54 21.69
C LEU A 217 2.01 -0.63 22.90
N LEU A 218 0.94 0.18 22.86
CA LEU A 218 0.54 1.03 23.97
C LEU A 218 0.07 0.20 25.17
N TYR A 219 -0.72 -0.86 24.94
CA TYR A 219 -1.13 -1.79 25.97
C TYR A 219 0.09 -2.44 26.65
N LEU A 220 1.03 -2.96 25.87
CA LEU A 220 2.27 -3.57 26.39
C LEU A 220 3.13 -2.57 27.18
N ARG A 221 3.12 -1.28 26.78
CA ARG A 221 3.86 -0.22 27.48
C ARG A 221 3.24 0.13 28.83
N ILE A 222 1.91 0.20 28.92
CA ILE A 222 1.21 0.62 30.15
C ILE A 222 1.10 -0.54 31.14
N TYR A 223 0.62 -1.69 30.68
CA TYR A 223 0.20 -2.77 31.58
C TYR A 223 1.27 -3.82 31.83
N GLN A 224 2.23 -3.97 30.91
CA GLN A 224 3.13 -5.12 30.89
C GLN A 224 4.61 -4.75 30.99
N SER A 225 4.90 -3.51 31.40
CA SER A 225 6.26 -2.95 31.52
C SER A 225 7.19 -3.75 32.44
N ILE A 226 6.64 -4.47 33.42
CA ILE A 226 7.38 -5.27 34.41
C ILE A 226 7.69 -6.69 33.89
N ASN A 227 6.98 -7.17 32.87
CA ASN A 227 7.11 -8.55 32.41
C ASN A 227 8.42 -8.72 31.60
N PRO A 228 9.27 -9.72 31.93
CA PRO A 228 10.51 -9.98 31.20
C PRO A 228 10.28 -10.34 29.72
N LEU A 229 9.09 -10.84 29.36
CA LEU A 229 8.72 -11.19 27.99
C LEU A 229 8.20 -10.01 27.17
N VAL A 230 8.07 -8.80 27.75
CA VAL A 230 7.46 -7.66 27.04
C VAL A 230 8.21 -7.30 25.77
N THR A 231 9.52 -7.48 25.76
CA THR A 231 10.38 -7.26 24.59
C THR A 231 10.01 -8.22 23.45
N ALA A 232 9.82 -9.51 23.77
CA ALA A 232 9.40 -10.51 22.78
C ALA A 232 7.97 -10.23 22.27
N TYR A 233 7.06 -9.78 23.14
CA TYR A 233 5.72 -9.40 22.70
C TYR A 233 5.71 -8.16 21.80
N LYS A 234 6.54 -7.16 22.08
CA LYS A 234 6.68 -5.96 21.23
C LYS A 234 7.25 -6.29 19.85
N GLU A 235 8.25 -7.17 19.79
CA GLU A 235 8.80 -7.68 18.52
C GLU A 235 7.76 -8.44 17.68
N ASN A 236 6.85 -9.18 18.32
CA ASN A 236 5.81 -9.94 17.65
C ASN A 236 4.53 -9.14 17.37
N ALA A 237 4.25 -8.06 18.12
CA ALA A 237 3.11 -7.18 17.85
C ALA A 237 3.27 -6.47 16.49
N ASP A 238 4.49 -6.07 16.16
CA ASP A 238 4.83 -5.41 14.89
C ASP A 238 4.94 -6.39 13.70
N LEU A 239 4.77 -7.69 13.96
CA LEU A 239 4.71 -8.76 12.96
C LEU A 239 3.36 -8.78 12.22
N PHE A 240 2.34 -8.21 12.86
CA PHE A 240 1.01 -7.99 12.28
C PHE A 240 0.98 -6.78 11.32
N ASN A 241 2.09 -6.10 11.08
CA ASN A 241 2.11 -4.97 10.17
C ASN A 241 1.80 -5.43 8.73
N TYR A 242 0.64 -5.03 8.21
CA TYR A 242 0.04 -5.51 6.95
C TYR A 242 0.80 -5.09 5.68
N TYR A 243 1.89 -4.33 5.84
CA TYR A 243 2.86 -4.04 4.77
C TYR A 243 3.65 -5.28 4.32
N THR A 244 3.35 -6.44 4.91
CA THR A 244 3.93 -7.72 4.54
C THR A 244 3.42 -8.26 3.20
N LEU A 245 4.03 -9.36 2.73
CA LEU A 245 3.70 -10.14 1.53
C LEU A 245 2.20 -10.33 1.25
N ALA A 246 1.35 -10.26 2.29
CA ALA A 246 -0.10 -10.28 2.15
C ALA A 246 -0.63 -9.20 1.19
N LEU A 247 -0.20 -7.95 1.32
CA LEU A 247 -0.72 -6.85 0.49
C LEU A 247 -0.36 -7.00 -0.99
N PRO A 248 0.90 -7.30 -1.38
CA PRO A 248 1.25 -7.63 -2.76
C PRO A 248 0.47 -8.85 -3.30
N ILE A 249 0.32 -9.92 -2.51
CA ILE A 249 -0.39 -11.15 -2.94
C ILE A 249 -1.88 -10.87 -3.16
N LEU A 250 -2.55 -10.25 -2.19
CA LEU A 250 -3.96 -9.87 -2.30
C LEU A 250 -4.19 -8.95 -3.49
N SER A 251 -3.27 -8.02 -3.72
CA SER A 251 -3.29 -7.17 -4.90
C SER A 251 -3.27 -7.94 -6.21
N MET A 252 -2.35 -8.90 -6.31
CA MET A 252 -2.23 -9.73 -7.51
C MET A 252 -3.48 -10.58 -7.74
N LEU A 253 -4.02 -11.20 -6.67
CA LEU A 253 -5.25 -12.00 -6.75
C LEU A 253 -6.44 -11.14 -7.19
N TYR A 254 -6.57 -9.93 -6.65
CA TYR A 254 -7.63 -9.01 -7.02
C TYR A 254 -7.52 -8.58 -8.49
N ILE A 255 -6.33 -8.19 -8.96
CA ILE A 255 -6.11 -7.78 -10.35
C ILE A 255 -6.39 -8.94 -11.30
N ARG A 256 -5.99 -10.18 -10.96
CA ARG A 256 -6.33 -11.38 -11.74
C ARG A 256 -7.83 -11.54 -11.87
N LYS A 257 -8.57 -11.43 -10.76
CA LYS A 257 -10.04 -11.53 -10.75
C LYS A 257 -10.68 -10.43 -11.59
N ALA A 258 -10.22 -9.18 -11.44
CA ALA A 258 -10.71 -8.05 -12.24
C ALA A 258 -10.47 -8.24 -13.75
N LYS A 259 -9.29 -8.74 -14.13
CA LYS A 259 -8.96 -9.06 -15.52
C LYS A 259 -9.87 -10.16 -16.07
N GLN A 260 -10.08 -11.24 -15.32
CA GLN A 260 -10.98 -12.32 -15.71
C GLN A 260 -12.41 -11.81 -15.89
N GLN A 261 -12.93 -11.02 -14.95
CA GLN A 261 -14.26 -10.41 -15.06
C GLN A 261 -14.41 -9.55 -16.30
N ARG A 262 -13.39 -8.75 -16.66
CA ARG A 262 -13.41 -7.95 -17.89
C ARG A 262 -13.42 -8.82 -19.14
N ILE A 263 -12.58 -9.85 -19.21
CA ILE A 263 -12.53 -10.77 -20.36
C ILE A 263 -13.89 -11.46 -20.53
N THR A 264 -14.49 -11.93 -19.44
CA THR A 264 -15.81 -12.56 -19.47
C THR A 264 -16.90 -11.57 -19.90
N HIS A 265 -16.84 -10.32 -19.43
CA HIS A 265 -17.79 -9.28 -19.84
C HIS A 265 -17.65 -8.90 -21.32
N ILE A 266 -16.41 -8.77 -21.82
CA ILE A 266 -16.15 -8.52 -23.24
C ILE A 266 -16.63 -9.69 -24.08
N LYS A 267 -16.28 -10.94 -23.73
CA LYS A 267 -16.77 -12.13 -24.41
C LYS A 267 -18.29 -12.22 -24.40
N LYS A 268 -18.94 -11.91 -23.28
CA LYS A 268 -20.41 -11.90 -23.18
C LYS A 268 -21.05 -10.84 -24.08
N ASN A 269 -20.46 -9.64 -24.15
CA ASN A 269 -20.95 -8.57 -25.01
C ASN A 269 -20.66 -8.82 -26.51
N MET A 270 -19.55 -9.48 -26.84
CA MET A 270 -19.24 -9.88 -28.22
C MET A 270 -20.05 -11.10 -28.69
N ASN A 271 -20.39 -12.02 -27.77
CA ASN A 271 -21.21 -13.19 -28.05
C ASN A 271 -22.72 -12.89 -28.04
N MET A 272 -23.15 -11.65 -27.83
CA MET A 272 -24.51 -11.25 -28.14
C MET A 272 -24.68 -11.34 -29.66
N LYS A 273 -25.35 -12.39 -30.14
CA LYS A 273 -25.70 -12.49 -31.55
C LYS A 273 -26.54 -11.27 -31.90
N ALA A 274 -26.10 -10.48 -32.86
CA ALA A 274 -26.79 -9.27 -33.30
C ALA A 274 -27.92 -9.56 -34.31
N VAL A 275 -28.05 -10.81 -34.75
CA VAL A 275 -28.93 -11.21 -35.86
C VAL A 275 -29.75 -12.44 -35.45
N GLY A 276 -31.02 -12.48 -35.87
CA GLY A 276 -31.99 -13.55 -35.58
C GLY A 276 -32.78 -13.36 -34.29
N ASN A 277 -33.64 -14.33 -33.96
CA ASN A 277 -34.52 -14.29 -32.78
C ASN A 277 -33.76 -14.10 -31.45
N GLU A 278 -32.55 -14.66 -31.35
CA GLU A 278 -31.67 -14.47 -30.18
C GLU A 278 -31.14 -13.04 -30.06
N GLY A 279 -30.93 -12.34 -31.18
CA GLY A 279 -30.54 -10.93 -31.19
C GLY A 279 -31.68 -9.99 -30.81
N TRP A 280 -32.90 -10.30 -31.26
CA TRP A 280 -34.10 -9.57 -30.84
C TRP A 280 -34.33 -9.67 -29.33
N ALA A 281 -34.18 -10.86 -28.74
CA ALA A 281 -34.32 -11.07 -27.30
C ALA A 281 -33.27 -10.28 -26.46
N ASN A 282 -32.03 -10.17 -26.96
CA ASN A 282 -30.99 -9.35 -26.35
C ASN A 282 -31.31 -7.84 -26.45
N TYR A 283 -31.82 -7.37 -27.59
CA TYR A 283 -32.27 -5.98 -27.73
C TYR A 283 -33.41 -5.65 -26.77
N LEU A 284 -34.40 -6.54 -26.68
CA LEU A 284 -35.60 -6.35 -25.86
C LEU A 284 -35.26 -6.27 -24.36
N THR A 285 -34.30 -7.07 -23.91
CA THR A 285 -33.79 -7.03 -22.52
C THR A 285 -32.97 -5.78 -22.21
N VAL A 286 -32.24 -5.23 -23.19
CA VAL A 286 -31.53 -3.94 -23.04
C VAL A 286 -32.53 -2.79 -22.95
N ILE A 287 -33.56 -2.78 -23.82
CA ILE A 287 -34.62 -1.77 -23.80
C ILE A 287 -35.35 -1.82 -22.45
N GLN A 288 -35.80 -3.00 -21.99
CA GLN A 288 -36.47 -3.11 -20.69
C GLN A 288 -35.64 -2.61 -19.49
N LYS A 289 -34.31 -2.67 -19.57
CA LYS A 289 -33.40 -2.14 -18.55
C LYS A 289 -33.21 -0.63 -18.60
N GLN A 290 -33.46 0.02 -19.73
CA GLN A 290 -33.39 1.48 -19.85
C GLN A 290 -34.67 2.17 -19.37
N TRP A 291 -35.79 1.45 -19.36
CA TRP A 291 -37.11 1.96 -18.97
C TRP A 291 -37.49 1.64 -17.51
N LYS A 292 -36.59 1.01 -16.75
CA LYS A 292 -36.67 0.84 -15.28
C LYS A 292 -35.62 1.70 -14.61
#